data_AF-A0A0P9DFA3-F1
#
_entry.id   AF-A0A0P9DFA3-F1
#
_cell.length_a   1.000
_cell.length_b   1.000
_cell.length_c   1.000
_cell.angle_alpha   90.00
_cell.angle_beta   90.00
_cell.angle_gamma   90.00
#
_symmetry.space_group_name_H-M   'P 1'
#
loop_
_entity.id
_entity.type
_entity.pdbx_description
1 polymer ?
#
loop_
_entity_poly.entity_id
_entity_poly.type
_entity_poly.pdbx_seq_one_letter_code
_entity_poly.pdbx_strand_id
1 'polypeptide(L)' 'MAGEFFDRAQIHIAAGNGGDGSASLRREAHVPRGGPDGGDGGRGGHIYFVADKHLNTLLPFREKNRFKAPPGGNGGG' A
#
# COMPACT_ATOMS: atom_id res chain seq x y z
N MET A 1 3.31 -27.53 -30.29
CA MET A 1 2.48 -27.47 -29.07
C MET A 1 1.85 -26.10 -29.03
N ALA A 2 0.53 -25.99 -29.17
CA ALA A 2 -0.14 -24.71 -29.02
C ALA A 2 -0.11 -24.35 -27.52
N GLY A 3 0.81 -23.47 -27.13
CA GLY A 3 0.83 -22.91 -25.78
C GLY A 3 -0.47 -22.15 -25.59
N GLU A 4 -1.21 -22.50 -24.53
CA GLU A 4 -2.50 -21.89 -24.21
C GLU A 4 -2.30 -20.38 -24.01
N PHE A 5 -2.78 -19.59 -24.98
CA PHE A 5 -2.73 -18.13 -24.95
C PHE A 5 -3.89 -17.64 -24.09
N PHE A 6 -3.56 -16.92 -23.02
CA PHE A 6 -4.54 -16.35 -22.11
C PHE A 6 -4.63 -14.85 -22.37
N ASP A 7 -5.76 -14.43 -22.93
CA ASP A 7 -6.07 -13.03 -23.23
C ASP A 7 -6.97 -12.37 -22.17
N ARG A 8 -7.57 -13.17 -21.29
CA ARG A 8 -8.45 -12.72 -20.22
C ARG A 8 -8.01 -13.25 -18.86
N ALA A 9 -7.91 -12.34 -17.90
CA ALA A 9 -7.68 -12.65 -16.50
C ALA A 9 -8.61 -11.80 -15.62
N GLN A 10 -9.03 -12.35 -14.49
CA GLN A 10 -9.71 -11.61 -13.43
C GLN A 10 -8.80 -11.56 -12.21
N ILE A 11 -8.54 -10.36 -11.72
CA ILE A 11 -7.66 -10.13 -10.57
C ILE A 11 -8.34 -9.25 -9.54
N HIS A 12 -7.95 -9.43 -8.28
CA HIS A 12 -8.36 -8.63 -7.15
C HIS A 12 -7.23 -7.69 -6.74
N ILE A 13 -7.55 -6.40 -6.71
CA ILE A 13 -6.60 -5.33 -6.42
C ILE A 13 -7.09 -4.57 -5.19
N ALA A 14 -6.17 -4.34 -4.24
CA ALA A 14 -6.41 -3.49 -3.08
C ALA A 14 -5.26 -2.49 -2.92
N ALA A 15 -5.57 -1.20 -2.97
CA ALA A 15 -4.61 -0.16 -2.64
C ALA A 15 -4.19 -0.24 -1.16
N GLY A 16 -3.11 0.46 -0.82
CA GLY A 16 -2.68 0.61 0.56
C GLY A 16 -3.63 1.53 1.31
N ASN A 17 -3.99 1.15 2.53
CA ASN A 17 -4.66 2.07 3.45
C ASN A 17 -3.70 3.19 3.86
N GLY A 18 -4.23 4.39 4.11
CA GLY A 18 -3.47 5.41 4.83
C GLY A 18 -3.10 4.92 6.23
N GLY A 19 -1.97 5.38 6.75
CA GLY A 19 -1.61 5.21 8.14
C GLY A 19 -2.46 6.10 9.04
N ASP A 20 -2.60 5.72 10.29
CA ASP A 20 -3.31 6.53 11.28
C ASP A 20 -2.40 7.65 11.80
N GLY A 21 -2.96 8.81 12.11
CA GLY A 21 -2.24 9.87 12.84
C GLY A 21 -2.04 9.51 14.32
N SER A 22 -1.02 10.10 14.96
CA SER A 22 -0.78 9.92 16.39
C SER A 22 -1.42 11.04 17.21
N ALA A 23 -2.06 10.68 18.31
CA ALA A 23 -2.48 11.63 19.35
C ALA A 23 -1.53 11.48 20.55
N SER A 24 -0.38 12.15 20.50
CA SER A 24 0.64 12.16 21.56
C SER A 24 0.87 13.56 22.12
N LEU A 25 1.48 13.61 23.31
CA LEU A 25 1.87 14.83 24.00
C LEU A 25 3.33 14.72 24.46
N ARG A 26 4.07 15.83 24.35
CA ARG A 26 5.46 15.92 24.81
C ARG A 26 5.58 15.64 26.30
N ARG A 27 6.63 14.90 26.67
CA ARG A 27 6.97 14.59 28.06
C ARG A 27 8.37 15.08 28.39
N GLU A 28 8.43 16.12 29.21
CA GLU A 28 9.66 16.74 29.67
C GLU A 28 9.65 16.89 31.19
N ALA A 29 10.82 16.77 31.80
CA ALA A 29 10.95 16.97 33.25
C ALA A 29 10.51 18.39 33.63
N HIS A 30 9.73 18.50 34.71
CA HIS A 30 9.19 19.76 35.23
C HIS A 30 8.19 20.48 34.31
N VAL A 31 7.70 19.82 33.27
CA VAL A 31 6.61 20.33 32.41
C VAL A 31 5.36 19.46 32.63
N PRO A 32 4.38 19.91 33.44
CA PRO A 32 3.21 19.10 33.79
C PRO A 32 2.31 18.74 32.60
N ARG A 33 2.28 19.59 31.56
CA ARG A 33 1.51 19.39 30.33
C ARG A 33 2.30 19.90 29.14
N GLY A 34 3.01 19.00 28.46
CA GLY A 34 3.63 19.29 27.17
C GLY A 34 2.55 19.48 26.10
N GLY A 35 2.90 20.25 25.06
CA GLY A 35 2.02 20.43 23.91
C GLY A 35 1.90 19.16 23.06
N PRO A 36 0.94 19.13 22.11
CA PRO A 36 0.84 18.04 21.14
C PRO A 36 2.11 17.88 20.30
N ASP A 37 2.53 16.64 20.10
CA ASP A 37 3.66 16.26 19.23
C ASP A 37 3.37 15.09 18.28
N GLY A 38 2.11 14.66 18.22
CA GLY A 38 1.70 13.58 17.33
C GLY A 38 1.81 13.97 15.86
N GLY A 39 2.48 13.12 15.08
CA GLY A 39 2.59 13.26 13.64
C GLY A 39 1.42 12.66 12.87
N ASP A 40 1.31 13.05 11.61
CA ASP A 40 0.32 12.52 10.67
C ASP A 40 0.64 11.08 10.23
N GLY A 41 -0.40 10.36 9.83
CA GLY A 41 -0.24 9.09 9.14
C GLY A 41 0.25 9.26 7.71
N GLY A 42 1.07 8.32 7.26
CA GLY A 42 1.60 8.26 5.91
C GLY A 42 0.57 7.80 4.88
N ARG A 43 0.83 8.15 3.61
CA ARG A 43 -0.01 7.71 2.49
C ARG A 43 0.16 6.21 2.22
N GLY A 44 -0.96 5.53 1.95
CA GLY A 44 -0.95 4.14 1.49
C GLY A 44 -0.42 3.97 0.06
N GLY A 45 0.14 2.80 -0.24
CA GLY A 45 0.71 2.51 -1.54
C GLY A 45 -0.32 2.49 -2.67
N HIS A 46 0.12 2.92 -3.85
CA HIS A 46 -0.66 2.88 -5.09
C HIS A 46 -0.43 1.56 -5.84
N ILE A 47 -1.36 1.21 -6.73
CA ILE A 47 -1.21 0.12 -7.71
C ILE A 47 -1.43 0.71 -9.09
N TYR A 48 -0.53 0.38 -10.02
CA TYR A 48 -0.58 0.80 -11.40
C TYR A 48 -0.45 -0.41 -12.31
N PHE A 49 -1.09 -0.33 -13.47
CA PHE A 49 -0.79 -1.21 -14.58
C PHE A 49 0.28 -0.57 -15.46
N VAL A 50 1.29 -1.34 -15.81
CA VAL A 50 2.35 -0.93 -16.72
C VAL A 50 2.36 -1.92 -17.89
N ALA A 51 2.15 -1.40 -19.10
CA ALA A 51 2.22 -2.23 -20.30
C ALA A 51 3.69 -2.59 -20.59
N ASP A 52 3.93 -3.87 -20.84
CA ASP A 52 5.24 -4.40 -21.26
C ASP A 52 5.09 -5.11 -22.60
N LYS A 53 5.85 -4.66 -23.61
CA LYS A 53 5.85 -5.23 -24.97
C LYS A 53 6.40 -6.65 -25.05
N HIS A 54 7.09 -7.12 -24.00
CA HIS A 54 7.64 -8.47 -23.94
C HIS A 54 6.66 -9.48 -23.33
N LEU A 55 5.54 -9.01 -22.78
CA LEU A 55 4.53 -9.86 -22.14
C LEU A 55 3.44 -10.24 -23.16
N ASN A 56 3.53 -11.47 -23.64
CA ASN A 56 2.68 -11.97 -24.73
C ASN A 56 1.45 -12.76 -24.26
N THR A 57 1.17 -12.82 -22.95
CA THR A 57 0.03 -13.58 -22.39
C THR A 57 -0.29 -13.09 -20.99
N LEU A 58 -1.56 -13.15 -20.59
CA LEU A 58 -2.01 -12.83 -19.23
C LEU A 58 -1.91 -14.01 -18.25
N LEU A 59 -1.28 -15.12 -18.66
CA LEU A 59 -1.06 -16.29 -17.80
C LEU A 59 -0.53 -15.93 -16.39
N PRO A 60 0.45 -15.01 -16.22
CA PRO A 60 0.94 -14.66 -14.88
C PRO A 60 -0.13 -14.09 -13.93
N PHE A 61 -1.13 -13.39 -14.48
CA PHE A 61 -2.21 -12.77 -13.71
C PHE A 61 -3.31 -13.76 -13.30
N ARG A 62 -3.34 -14.94 -13.94
CA ARG A 62 -4.23 -16.04 -13.54
C ARG A 62 -3.63 -16.83 -12.37
N GLU A 63 -2.32 -17.08 -12.40
CA GLU A 63 -1.60 -17.75 -11.30
C GLU A 63 -1.53 -16.87 -10.05
N LYS A 64 -1.22 -15.59 -10.23
CA LYS A 64 -1.23 -14.58 -9.17
C LYS A 64 -2.36 -13.59 -9.41
N ASN A 65 -3.51 -13.86 -8.82
CA ASN A 65 -4.72 -13.06 -9.01
C ASN A 65 -5.00 -12.04 -7.89
N ARG A 66 -4.09 -11.87 -6.92
CA ARG A 66 -4.23 -10.92 -5.80
C ARG A 66 -3.03 -10.00 -5.71
N PHE A 67 -3.30 -8.70 -5.74
CA PHE A 67 -2.31 -7.64 -5.62
C PHE A 67 -2.75 -6.66 -4.54
N LYS A 68 -1.93 -6.50 -3.49
CA LYS A 68 -2.19 -5.58 -2.40
C LYS A 68 -0.99 -4.66 -2.22
N ALA A 69 -1.23 -3.36 -2.21
CA ALA A 69 -0.20 -2.37 -1.93
C ALA A 69 0.03 -2.24 -0.40
N PRO A 70 1.24 -1.87 0.02
CA PRO A 70 1.55 -1.70 1.43
C PRO A 70 0.76 -0.53 2.04
N PRO A 71 0.35 -0.61 3.32
CA PRO A 71 -0.25 0.52 4.01
C PRO A 71 0.78 1.64 4.24
N GLY A 72 0.27 2.84 4.51
CA GLY A 72 1.10 3.95 5.00
C GLY A 72 1.60 3.66 6.42
N GLY A 73 2.73 4.28 6.78
CA GLY A 73 3.21 4.23 8.16
C GLY A 73 2.33 5.06 9.09
N ASN A 74 2.16 4.64 10.34
CA ASN A 74 1.45 5.45 11.32
C ASN A 74 2.28 6.66 11.75
N GLY A 75 1.60 7.73 12.15
CA GLY A 75 2.23 8.85 12.82
C GLY A 75 2.87 8.42 14.15
N GLY A 76 3.84 9.21 14.61
CA GLY A 76 4.51 9.01 15.89
C GLY A 76 4.71 10.32 16.62
N GLY A 77 5.14 10.23 17.87
CA GLY A 77 5.38 11.34 18.79
C GLY A 77 5.56 10.80 20.20
#